data_AF-A0A957DK85-F1
#
_entry.id   AF-A0A957DK85-F1
#
_cell.length_a   1.000
_cell.length_b   1.000
_cell.length_c   1.000
_cell.angle_alpha   90.00
_cell.angle_beta   90.00
_cell.angle_gamma   90.00
#
_symmetry.space_group_name_H-M   'P 1'
#
loop_
_entity.id
_entity.type
_entity.pdbx_description
1 polymer ?
#
loop_
_entity_poly.entity_id
_entity_poly.type
_entity_poly.pdbx_seq_one_letter_code
_entity_poly.pdbx_strand_id
1 'polypeptide(L)'
;MNTTFARIHKGLAGFISLGVFVQMFLAGVWHSGIVNTPDAHVFFGLSLLLASLLALIAAAVAKLPKPVIGRTAFLFFLILLQPFLMEARRNGLPFISAFHALNAPFIGIVGSTVFAMSRGHQPETSDEGAVSVATGD
;
A
#
# COMPACT_ATOMS: atom_id res chain seq x y z
N MET A 1 -11.34 -18.76 -1.75
CA MET A 1 -10.60 -17.48 -1.76
C MET A 1 -10.87 -16.80 -3.11
N ASN A 2 -11.33 -15.55 -3.14
CA ASN A 2 -11.62 -14.88 -4.42
C ASN A 2 -10.31 -14.38 -5.05
N THR A 3 -9.85 -15.07 -6.08
CA THR A 3 -8.52 -14.88 -6.70
C THR A 3 -8.36 -13.51 -7.34
N THR A 4 -9.43 -12.93 -7.88
CA THR A 4 -9.42 -11.57 -8.45
C THR A 4 -9.15 -10.52 -7.37
N PHE A 5 -9.89 -10.54 -6.26
CA PHE A 5 -9.69 -9.58 -5.18
C PHE A 5 -8.33 -9.76 -4.48
N ALA A 6 -7.82 -10.98 -4.38
CA ALA A 6 -6.46 -11.22 -3.87
C ALA A 6 -5.39 -10.60 -4.79
N ARG A 7 -5.55 -10.69 -6.12
CA ARG A 7 -4.66 -10.03 -7.09
C ARG A 7 -4.78 -8.50 -7.03
N ILE A 8 -5.99 -7.97 -6.90
CA ILE A 8 -6.23 -6.53 -6.72
C ILE A 8 -5.53 -6.03 -5.45
N HIS A 9 -5.72 -6.71 -4.31
CA HIS A 9 -5.03 -6.39 -3.06
C HIS A 9 -3.52 -6.35 -3.24
N LYS A 10 -2.93 -7.37 -3.87
CA LYS A 10 -1.49 -7.42 -4.14
C LYS A 10 -1.02 -6.26 -5.02
N GLY A 11 -1.74 -5.95 -6.09
CA GLY A 11 -1.43 -4.84 -6.98
C GLY A 11 -1.45 -3.49 -6.25
N LEU A 12 -2.50 -3.26 -5.45
CA LEU A 12 -2.63 -2.04 -4.65
C LEU A 12 -1.55 -1.93 -3.58
N ALA A 13 -1.20 -3.03 -2.90
CA ALA A 13 -0.09 -3.05 -1.94
C ALA A 13 1.25 -2.69 -2.59
N GLY A 14 1.51 -3.20 -3.80
CA GLY A 14 2.69 -2.84 -4.59
C GLY A 14 2.68 -1.36 -4.99
N PHE A 15 1.55 -0.86 -5.49
CA PHE A 15 1.35 0.55 -5.82
C PHE A 15 1.59 1.47 -4.62
N ILE A 16 1.08 1.14 -3.43
CA ILE A 16 1.31 1.91 -2.20
C ILE A 16 2.79 1.90 -1.82
N SER A 17 3.43 0.74 -1.86
CA SER A 17 4.85 0.59 -1.49
C SER A 17 5.76 1.48 -2.34
N LEU A 18 5.59 1.44 -3.66
CA LEU A 18 6.32 2.30 -4.58
C LEU A 18 5.85 3.76 -4.52
N GLY A 19 4.56 3.98 -4.33
CA GLY A 19 3.94 5.29 -4.27
C GLY A 19 4.47 6.14 -3.11
N VAL A 20 4.80 5.53 -1.96
CA VAL A 20 5.44 6.26 -0.86
C VAL A 20 6.78 6.87 -1.29
N PHE A 21 7.58 6.18 -2.11
CA PHE A 21 8.83 6.75 -2.63
C PHE A 21 8.55 7.97 -3.52
N VAL A 22 7.57 7.86 -4.41
CA VAL A 22 7.12 8.97 -5.27
C VAL A 22 6.60 10.15 -4.43
N GLN A 23 5.86 9.88 -3.35
CA GLN A 23 5.41 10.91 -2.41
C GLN A 23 6.55 11.73 -1.81
N MET A 24 7.60 11.05 -1.33
CA MET A 24 8.78 11.69 -0.75
C MET A 24 9.53 12.51 -1.79
N PHE A 25 9.67 11.99 -3.01
CA PHE A 25 10.25 12.72 -4.13
C PHE A 25 9.46 14.00 -4.43
N LEU A 26 8.14 13.92 -4.58
CA LEU A 26 7.29 15.07 -4.85
C LEU A 26 7.33 16.11 -3.71
N ALA A 27 7.39 15.66 -2.46
CA ALA A 27 7.57 16.55 -1.31
C ALA A 27 8.90 17.30 -1.37
N GLY A 28 9.98 16.62 -1.78
CA GLY A 28 11.31 17.18 -1.95
C GLY A 28 11.38 18.20 -3.10
N VAL A 29 10.76 17.90 -4.25
CA VAL A 29 10.65 18.83 -5.39
C VAL A 29 9.99 20.14 -4.95
N TRP A 30 8.88 20.06 -4.20
CA TRP A 30 8.25 21.26 -3.64
C TRP A 30 9.13 21.99 -2.63
N HIS A 31 9.73 21.30 -1.65
CA HIS A 31 10.61 21.93 -0.66
C HIS A 31 11.86 22.57 -1.28
N SER A 32 12.34 22.07 -2.41
CA SER A 32 13.47 22.64 -3.14
C SER A 32 13.15 23.91 -3.92
N GLY A 33 11.86 24.30 -4.02
CA GLY A 33 11.42 25.48 -4.75
C GLY A 33 11.32 25.31 -6.27
N ILE A 34 11.44 24.08 -6.79
CA ILE A 34 11.29 23.79 -8.23
C ILE A 34 9.84 24.05 -8.70
N VAL A 35 8.86 23.78 -7.83
CA VAL A 35 7.44 24.07 -8.06
C VAL A 35 6.88 24.92 -6.93
N ASN A 36 5.94 25.81 -7.26
CA ASN A 36 5.39 26.78 -6.30
C ASN A 36 4.32 26.21 -5.36
N THR A 37 3.73 25.05 -5.70
CA THR A 37 2.64 24.44 -4.93
C THR A 37 2.89 22.95 -4.67
N PRO A 38 2.36 22.39 -3.56
CA PRO A 38 2.47 20.96 -3.26
C PRO A 38 1.39 20.11 -3.96
N ASP A 39 0.66 20.63 -4.95
CA ASP A 39 -0.58 20.03 -5.45
C ASP A 39 -0.38 18.59 -5.96
N ALA A 40 0.72 18.32 -6.67
CA ALA A 40 1.05 16.98 -7.14
C ALA A 40 1.30 16.00 -5.99
N HIS A 41 2.01 16.44 -4.94
CA HIS A 41 2.24 15.64 -3.73
C HIS A 41 0.91 15.35 -3.02
N VAL A 42 0.06 16.37 -2.84
CA VAL A 42 -1.25 16.22 -2.18
C VAL A 42 -2.18 15.30 -2.98
N PHE A 43 -2.34 15.54 -4.28
CA PHE A 43 -3.20 14.73 -5.15
C PHE A 43 -2.75 13.27 -5.17
N PHE A 44 -1.46 13.02 -5.36
CA PHE A 44 -0.94 11.67 -5.35
C PHE A 44 -1.12 11.02 -3.96
N GLY A 45 -1.07 11.79 -2.87
CA GLY A 45 -1.23 11.29 -1.50
C GLY A 45 -2.65 10.81 -1.24
N LEU A 46 -3.64 11.56 -1.72
CA LEU A 46 -5.05 11.16 -1.71
C LEU A 46 -5.28 9.89 -2.54
N SER A 47 -4.57 9.72 -3.65
CA SER A 47 -4.64 8.49 -4.44
C SER A 47 -4.11 7.26 -3.67
N LEU A 48 -3.06 7.43 -2.87
CA LEU A 48 -2.55 6.35 -2.00
C LEU A 48 -3.53 6.03 -0.86
N LEU A 49 -4.19 7.06 -0.29
CA LEU A 49 -5.24 6.85 0.71
C LEU A 49 -6.39 6.02 0.13
N LEU A 50 -6.90 6.40 -1.05
CA LEU A 50 -7.93 5.63 -1.74
C LEU A 50 -7.45 4.20 -2.06
N ALA A 51 -6.24 4.04 -2.59
CA ALA A 51 -5.66 2.73 -2.88
C ALA A 51 -5.57 1.84 -1.63
N SER A 52 -5.21 2.41 -0.49
CA SER A 52 -5.11 1.66 0.78
C SER A 52 -6.47 1.24 1.33
N LEU A 53 -7.50 2.07 1.17
CA LEU A 53 -8.88 1.68 1.48
C LEU A 53 -9.36 0.54 0.58
N LEU A 54 -9.13 0.67 -0.74
CA LEU A 54 -9.48 -0.37 -1.70
C LEU A 54 -8.71 -1.68 -1.44
N ALA A 55 -7.44 -1.59 -1.02
CA ALA A 55 -6.66 -2.75 -0.63
C ALA A 55 -7.29 -3.44 0.59
N LEU A 56 -7.67 -2.69 1.63
CA LEU A 56 -8.32 -3.23 2.82
C LEU A 56 -9.64 -3.95 2.47
N ILE A 57 -10.48 -3.32 1.65
CA ILE A 57 -11.73 -3.91 1.16
C ILE A 57 -11.43 -5.20 0.39
N ALA A 58 -10.47 -5.17 -0.54
CA ALA A 58 -10.10 -6.32 -1.33
C ALA A 58 -9.58 -7.49 -0.46
N ALA A 59 -8.78 -7.20 0.58
CA ALA A 59 -8.30 -8.20 1.52
C ALA A 59 -9.45 -8.87 2.28
N ALA A 60 -10.42 -8.08 2.75
CA ALA A 60 -11.59 -8.57 3.46
C ALA A 60 -12.50 -9.41 2.55
N VAL A 61 -12.82 -8.92 1.35
CA VAL A 61 -13.67 -9.62 0.36
C VAL A 61 -13.02 -10.92 -0.12
N ALA A 62 -11.70 -10.92 -0.36
CA ALA A 62 -10.96 -12.12 -0.71
C ALA A 62 -10.87 -13.14 0.45
N LYS A 63 -11.21 -12.73 1.68
CA LYS A 63 -11.04 -13.49 2.92
C LYS A 63 -9.59 -13.92 3.12
N LEU A 64 -8.65 -12.99 2.92
CA LEU A 64 -7.23 -13.23 3.16
C LEU A 64 -6.97 -13.59 4.64
N PRO A 65 -5.83 -14.22 4.97
CA PRO A 65 -5.49 -14.53 6.34
C PRO A 65 -5.60 -13.30 7.25
N LYS A 66 -6.13 -13.48 8.47
CA LYS A 66 -6.31 -12.39 9.45
C LYS A 66 -5.05 -11.51 9.63
N PRO A 67 -3.81 -12.05 9.67
CA PRO A 67 -2.61 -11.22 9.75
C PRO A 67 -2.43 -10.27 8.56
N VAL A 68 -2.82 -10.68 7.35
CA VAL A 68 -2.75 -9.83 6.14
C VAL A 68 -3.78 -8.72 6.21
N ILE A 69 -5.02 -9.04 6.61
CA ILE A 69 -6.09 -8.03 6.79
C ILE A 69 -5.67 -7.03 7.87
N GLY A 70 -5.19 -7.49 9.02
CA GLY A 70 -4.75 -6.63 10.12
C GLY A 70 -3.62 -5.68 9.71
N ARG A 71 -2.60 -6.18 9.01
CA ARG A 71 -1.50 -5.33 8.49
C ARG A 71 -1.97 -4.35 7.41
N THR A 72 -2.92 -4.76 6.56
CA THR A 72 -3.52 -3.86 5.57
C THR A 72 -4.36 -2.78 6.23
N ALA A 73 -5.08 -3.10 7.30
CA ALA A 73 -5.84 -2.13 8.09
C ALA A 73 -4.92 -1.14 8.81
N PHE A 74 -3.82 -1.63 9.38
CA PHE A 74 -2.79 -0.79 9.98
C PHE A 74 -2.15 0.13 8.94
N LEU A 75 -1.83 -0.37 7.74
CA LEU A 75 -1.34 0.45 6.64
C LEU A 75 -2.32 1.56 6.27
N PHE A 76 -3.61 1.25 6.11
CA PHE A 76 -4.66 2.22 5.85
C PHE A 76 -4.70 3.28 6.96
N PHE A 77 -4.67 2.88 8.23
CA PHE A 77 -4.64 3.81 9.36
C PHE A 77 -3.43 4.76 9.31
N LEU A 78 -2.23 4.25 9.04
CA LEU A 78 -1.02 5.08 8.95
C LEU A 78 -1.12 6.11 7.82
N ILE A 79 -1.69 5.74 6.67
CA ILE A 79 -1.89 6.66 5.54
C ILE A 79 -3.00 7.67 5.86
N LEU A 80 -4.11 7.22 6.45
CA LEU A 80 -5.21 8.08 6.89
C LEU A 80 -4.74 9.11 7.92
N LEU A 81 -3.76 8.77 8.75
CA LEU A 81 -3.19 9.67 9.76
C LEU A 81 -2.39 10.83 9.13
N GLN A 82 -1.85 10.67 7.92
CA GLN A 82 -0.94 11.66 7.30
C GLN A 82 -1.53 13.07 7.13
N PRO A 83 -2.77 13.26 6.59
CA PRO A 83 -3.40 14.57 6.51
C PRO A 83 -3.60 15.23 7.89
N PHE A 84 -3.94 14.45 8.93
CA PHE A 84 -4.13 14.98 10.28
C PHE A 84 -2.81 15.45 10.90
N LEU A 85 -1.71 14.71 10.68
CA LEU A 85 -0.39 15.13 11.13
C LEU A 85 0.05 16.42 10.43
N MET A 86 -0.27 16.57 9.14
CA MET A 86 0.01 17.82 8.43
C MET A 86 -0.86 18.98 8.93
N GLU A 87 -2.15 18.74 9.21
CA GLU A 87 -3.06 19.74 9.77
C GLU A 87 -2.58 20.24 11.15
N ALA A 88 -1.93 19.39 11.95
CA ALA A 88 -1.31 19.82 13.20
C ALA A 88 -0.29 20.96 13.02
N ARG A 89 0.41 21.02 11.87
CA ARG A 89 1.30 22.16 11.55
C ARG A 89 0.51 23.46 11.42
N ARG A 90 -0.63 23.41 10.74
CA ARG A 90 -1.51 24.57 10.52
C ARG A 90 -2.11 25.08 11.83
N ASN A 91 -2.31 24.19 12.79
CA ASN A 91 -2.77 24.50 14.14
C ASN A 91 -1.64 24.90 15.10
N GLY A 92 -0.43 25.16 14.62
CA GLY A 92 0.68 25.64 15.46
C GLY A 92 1.36 24.57 16.32
N LEU A 93 1.21 23.28 15.98
CA LEU A 93 1.81 22.15 16.70
C LEU A 93 2.93 21.49 15.84
N PRO A 94 4.08 22.16 15.63
CA PRO A 94 5.11 21.70 14.70
C PRO A 94 5.72 20.35 15.11
N PHE A 95 5.84 20.08 16.41
CA PHE A 95 6.34 18.80 16.94
C PHE A 95 5.45 17.62 16.52
N ILE A 96 4.13 17.79 16.53
CA ILE A 96 3.19 16.76 16.06
C ILE A 96 3.31 16.60 14.54
N SER A 97 3.47 17.70 13.81
CA SER A 97 3.64 17.65 12.36
C SER A 97 4.91 16.96 11.90
N ALA A 98 5.97 16.90 12.73
CA ALA A 98 7.19 16.17 12.40
C ALA A 98 6.93 14.67 12.20
N PHE A 99 5.90 14.12 12.87
CA PHE A 99 5.49 12.73 12.67
C PHE A 99 4.96 12.47 11.26
N HIS A 100 4.49 13.48 10.53
CA HIS A 100 4.08 13.31 9.12
C HIS A 100 5.26 12.77 8.29
N ALA A 101 6.40 13.45 8.37
CA ALA A 101 7.62 13.07 7.67
C ALA A 101 8.20 11.75 8.16
N LEU A 102 8.16 11.48 9.48
CA LEU A 102 8.66 10.23 10.06
C LEU A 102 7.77 9.02 9.77
N ASN A 103 6.45 9.22 9.65
CA ASN A 103 5.49 8.15 9.37
C ASN A 103 5.55 7.69 7.90
N ALA A 104 5.99 8.56 6.97
CA ALA A 104 6.10 8.21 5.55
C ALA A 104 6.99 6.98 5.27
N PRO A 105 8.27 6.90 5.73
CA PRO A 105 9.08 5.69 5.53
C PRO A 105 8.47 4.46 6.23
N PHE A 106 7.80 4.64 7.36
CA PHE A 106 7.13 3.55 8.07
C PHE A 106 5.97 2.95 7.25
N ILE A 107 5.16 3.79 6.58
CA ILE A 107 4.16 3.35 5.59
C ILE A 107 4.82 2.53 4.48
N GLY A 108 5.98 2.97 3.97
CA GLY A 108 6.72 2.23 2.93
C GLY A 108 7.14 0.83 3.38
N ILE A 109 7.64 0.69 4.60
CA ILE A 109 8.04 -0.60 5.20
C ILE A 109 6.82 -1.51 5.39
N VAL A 110 5.73 -1.00 5.98
CA VAL A 110 4.50 -1.76 6.21
C VAL A 110 3.88 -2.17 4.88
N GLY A 111 3.80 -1.26 3.90
CA GLY A 111 3.31 -1.53 2.55
C GLY A 111 4.10 -2.65 1.88
N SER A 112 5.43 -2.58 1.93
CA SER A 112 6.32 -3.60 1.36
C SER A 112 6.12 -4.96 2.03
N THR A 113 5.91 -4.97 3.35
CA THR A 113 5.59 -6.19 4.11
C THR A 113 4.26 -6.79 3.67
N VAL A 114 3.20 -5.96 3.53
CA VAL A 114 1.89 -6.41 3.04
C VAL A 114 2.01 -6.98 1.63
N PHE A 115 2.75 -6.32 0.73
CA PHE A 115 2.99 -6.80 -0.63
C PHE A 115 3.73 -8.15 -0.66
N ALA A 116 4.77 -8.31 0.17
CA ALA A 116 5.54 -9.54 0.25
C ALA A 116 4.70 -10.72 0.78
N MET A 117 3.85 -10.50 1.79
CA MET A 117 2.95 -11.54 2.30
C MET A 117 1.97 -12.03 1.25
N SER A 118 1.51 -11.15 0.36
CA SER A 118 0.62 -11.52 -0.75
C SER A 118 1.31 -12.34 -1.85
N ARG A 119 2.65 -12.54 -1.80
CA ARG A 119 3.38 -13.47 -2.68
C ARG A 119 3.35 -14.91 -2.17
N GLY A 120 3.45 -15.13 -0.86
CA GLY A 120 3.47 -16.47 -0.24
C GLY A 120 2.11 -17.18 -0.18
N HIS A 121 1.07 -16.63 -0.82
CA HIS A 121 -0.28 -17.18 -0.84
C HIS A 121 -0.81 -17.39 -2.27
N GLN A 122 0.05 -17.31 -3.29
CA GLN A 122 -0.35 -17.82 -4.59
C GLN A 122 -0.52 -19.34 -4.46
N PRO A 123 -1.71 -19.90 -4.77
CA PRO A 123 -1.81 -21.34 -4.93
C PRO A 123 -0.81 -21.69 -6.04
N GLU A 124 0.04 -22.69 -5.77
CA GLU A 124 0.81 -23.32 -6.84
C GLU A 124 -0.14 -23.55 -8.00
N THR A 125 0.18 -22.98 -9.15
CA THR A 125 -0.40 -23.44 -10.39
C THR A 125 0.00 -24.90 -10.46
N SER A 126 -0.92 -25.78 -10.05
CA SER A 126 -0.82 -27.21 -10.26
C SER A 126 -0.49 -27.38 -11.74
N ASP A 127 0.70 -27.89 -11.97
CA ASP A 127 1.23 -28.31 -13.25
C ASP A 127 0.39 -29.53 -13.70
N GLU A 128 -0.88 -29.28 -14.03
CA GLU A 128 -1.75 -30.19 -14.76
C GLU A 128 -1.24 -30.24 -16.21
N GLY A 129 -0.10 -30.90 -16.37
CA GLY A 129 0.59 -31.00 -17.66
C GLY A 129 1.52 -32.19 -17.80
N ALA A 130 1.78 -32.97 -16.73
CA ALA A 130 2.46 -34.24 -16.86
C ALA A 130 1.44 -35.33 -17.24
N VAL A 131 1.17 -35.42 -18.53
CA VAL A 131 0.41 -36.49 -19.18
C VAL A 131 0.88 -37.85 -18.66
N SER A 132 0.03 -38.51 -17.87
CA SER A 132 0.17 -39.92 -17.53
C SER A 132 -0.13 -40.75 -18.78
N VAL A 133 0.90 -41.10 -19.55
CA VAL A 133 0.77 -42.14 -20.58
C VAL A 133 0.82 -43.50 -19.89
N ALA A 134 -0.37 -44.00 -19.59
CA ALA A 134 -0.68 -45.41 -19.42
C ALA A 134 -1.84 -45.65 -20.42
N THR A 135 -1.86 -46.62 -21.33
CA THR A 135 -1.29 -47.97 -21.47
C THR A 135 -1.43 -48.39 -22.94
N GLY A 136 -0.72 -49.43 -23.40
CA GLY A 136 -1.15 -50.18 -24.59
C GLY A 136 -0.05 -51.02 -25.25
N ASP A 137 -0.06 -52.33 -24.94
CA ASP A 137 0.60 -53.49 -25.57
C ASP A 137 2.09 -53.78 -25.28
#